data_AF-A0A2N8SUX1-F1
#
_entry.id   AF-A0A2N8SUX1-F1
#
_cell.length_a   1.000
_cell.length_b   1.000
_cell.length_c   1.000
_cell.angle_alpha   90.00
_cell.angle_beta   90.00
_cell.angle_gamma   90.00
#
_symmetry.space_group_name_H-M   'P 1'
#
loop_
_entity.id
_entity.type
_entity.pdbx_description
1 polymer ?
#
loop_
_entity_poly.entity_id
_entity_poly.type
_entity_poly.pdbx_seq_one_letter_code
_entity_poly.pdbx_strand_id
1 'polypeptide(L)'
;MWEIGSLVINHFPKLWIKPSRGPLWEFNRRTGLVTVFDYDNNGEYKKNGTIGEKVAPFYEFDAYITVTPDRQGLPNNVLCIVHRYRDIWINMANFVGASGSTSEPCALWDYLQNYMDISKPLPDTPRLEAFRHLDPTTAEQDRHTGREPRYWLDMDDATFKAKVREMTERIPQIDTFSRPNLMAQHVSYGG
;
A
#
# COMPACT_ATOMS: atom_id res chain seq x y z
N MET A 1 14.61 -31.52 27.59
CA MET A 1 14.37 -31.05 26.20
C MET A 1 14.35 -29.53 26.03
N TRP A 2 14.28 -28.72 27.09
CA TRP A 2 14.25 -27.25 26.96
C TRP A 2 15.65 -26.59 26.86
N GLU A 3 16.69 -27.24 27.37
CA GLU A 3 18.04 -26.66 27.44
C GLU A 3 18.74 -26.54 26.08
N ILE A 4 18.52 -27.51 25.17
CA ILE A 4 19.06 -27.46 23.81
C ILE A 4 18.43 -26.29 23.03
N GLY A 5 17.13 -26.03 23.23
CA GLY A 5 16.45 -24.88 22.62
C GLY A 5 17.04 -23.54 23.08
N SER A 6 17.30 -23.39 24.38
CA SER A 6 17.92 -22.17 24.94
C SER A 6 19.33 -21.94 24.41
N LEU A 7 20.13 -23.01 24.29
CA LEU A 7 21.50 -22.91 23.80
C LEU A 7 21.57 -22.46 22.34
N VAL A 8 20.68 -22.97 21.49
CA VAL A 8 20.64 -22.63 20.07
C VAL A 8 20.15 -21.19 19.84
N ILE A 9 19.16 -20.73 20.60
CA ILE A 9 18.63 -19.36 20.52
C ILE A 9 19.70 -18.33 20.96
N ASN A 10 20.42 -18.61 22.04
CA ASN A 10 21.38 -17.66 22.62
C ASN A 10 22.75 -17.67 21.94
N HIS A 11 23.21 -18.84 21.47
CA HIS A 11 24.55 -18.99 20.90
C HIS A 11 24.57 -19.00 19.37
N PHE A 12 23.45 -19.36 18.73
CA PHE A 12 23.31 -19.37 17.28
C PHE A 12 22.02 -18.67 16.81
N PRO A 13 21.78 -17.41 17.20
CA PRO A 13 20.56 -16.68 16.84
C PRO A 13 20.36 -16.60 15.32
N LYS A 14 21.44 -16.60 14.52
CA LYS A 14 21.39 -16.58 13.04
C LYS A 14 20.78 -17.84 12.40
N LEU A 15 20.74 -18.98 13.11
CA LEU A 15 20.14 -20.22 12.60
C LEU A 15 18.60 -20.20 12.69
N TRP A 16 18.06 -19.44 13.65
CA TRP A 16 16.61 -19.40 13.94
C TRP A 16 15.97 -18.04 13.65
N ILE A 17 16.73 -16.95 13.76
CA ILE A 17 16.31 -15.59 13.47
C ILE A 17 16.88 -15.21 12.11
N LYS A 18 16.11 -15.48 11.06
CA LYS A 18 16.37 -14.85 9.77
C LYS A 18 15.87 -13.40 9.85
N PRO A 19 16.67 -12.41 9.43
CA PRO A 19 16.19 -11.04 9.36
C PRO A 19 14.89 -11.00 8.55
N SER A 20 13.92 -10.20 9.00
CA SER A 20 12.69 -9.99 8.24
C SER A 20 13.08 -9.58 6.82
N ARG A 21 12.51 -10.25 5.82
CA ARG A 21 12.66 -9.80 4.43
C ARG A 21 12.20 -8.34 4.39
N GLY A 22 12.96 -7.49 3.70
CA GLY A 22 12.69 -6.05 3.63
C GLY A 22 11.36 -5.75 2.93
N PRO A 23 11.13 -4.49 2.49
CA PRO A 23 9.90 -4.15 1.79
C PRO A 23 9.70 -5.03 0.56
N LEU A 24 8.44 -5.42 0.27
CA LEU A 24 8.09 -6.17 -0.94
C LEU A 24 7.93 -5.23 -2.14
N TRP A 25 7.48 -4.01 -1.87
CA TRP A 25 7.24 -2.99 -2.86
C TRP A 25 7.34 -1.60 -2.22
N GLU A 26 7.55 -0.58 -3.05
CA GLU A 26 7.55 0.83 -2.69
C GLU A 26 6.75 1.61 -3.74
N PHE A 27 5.84 2.47 -3.29
CA PHE A 27 5.18 3.48 -4.11
C PHE A 27 5.81 4.83 -3.79
N ASN A 28 6.54 5.40 -4.73
CA ASN A 28 7.27 6.63 -4.51
C ASN A 28 6.52 7.82 -5.15
N ARG A 29 5.71 8.51 -4.35
CA ARG A 29 4.92 9.68 -4.77
C ARG A 29 5.76 10.74 -5.48
N ARG A 30 6.98 11.01 -5.01
CA ARG A 30 7.83 12.10 -5.53
C ARG A 30 8.34 11.83 -6.95
N THR A 31 8.66 10.59 -7.24
CA THR A 31 9.17 10.18 -8.57
C THR A 31 8.06 9.63 -9.48
N GLY A 32 6.91 9.26 -8.92
CA GLY A 32 5.84 8.57 -9.63
C GLY A 32 6.17 7.11 -9.96
N LEU A 33 7.25 6.56 -9.39
CA LEU A 33 7.70 5.19 -9.66
C LEU A 33 7.18 4.21 -8.62
N VAL A 34 7.01 2.96 -9.07
CA VAL A 34 6.73 1.79 -8.26
C VAL A 34 7.92 0.85 -8.38
N THR A 35 8.48 0.48 -7.23
CA THR A 35 9.58 -0.50 -7.15
C THR A 35 9.05 -1.78 -6.53
N VAL A 36 9.28 -2.92 -7.17
CA VAL A 36 8.99 -4.24 -6.62
C VAL A 36 10.31 -4.97 -6.36
N PHE A 37 10.51 -5.43 -5.13
CA PHE A 37 11.72 -6.09 -4.68
C PHE A 37 11.62 -7.61 -4.90
N ASP A 38 12.46 -8.14 -5.78
CA ASP A 38 12.55 -9.55 -6.12
C ASP A 38 13.61 -10.23 -5.24
N TYR A 39 13.15 -10.86 -4.16
CA TYR A 39 14.00 -11.61 -3.23
C TYR A 39 14.38 -13.02 -3.70
N ASP A 40 13.84 -13.49 -4.83
CA ASP A 40 14.37 -14.71 -5.45
C ASP A 40 15.52 -14.32 -6.39
N ASN A 41 15.32 -13.27 -7.21
CA ASN A 41 16.26 -12.75 -8.20
C ASN A 41 16.95 -13.89 -8.97
N ASN A 42 16.17 -14.81 -9.53
CA ASN A 42 16.65 -16.02 -10.21
C ASN A 42 17.64 -16.88 -9.37
N GLY A 43 17.45 -16.90 -8.05
CA GLY A 43 18.29 -17.59 -7.08
C GLY A 43 19.55 -16.83 -6.65
N GLU A 44 19.80 -15.61 -7.15
CA GLU A 44 20.97 -14.82 -6.76
C GLU A 44 20.91 -14.34 -5.31
N TYR A 45 19.71 -14.08 -4.77
CA TYR A 45 19.58 -13.67 -3.38
C TYR A 45 20.14 -14.73 -2.41
N LYS A 46 19.91 -16.01 -2.70
CA LYS A 46 20.45 -17.13 -1.89
C LYS A 46 21.97 -17.32 -2.07
N LYS A 47 22.52 -16.93 -3.22
CA LYS A 47 23.94 -17.11 -3.57
C LYS A 47 24.79 -15.94 -3.06
N ASN A 48 24.36 -14.71 -3.35
CA ASN A 48 25.14 -13.49 -3.20
C ASN A 48 24.47 -12.46 -2.28
N GLY A 49 23.21 -12.68 -1.87
CA GLY A 49 22.44 -11.73 -1.06
C GLY A 49 21.86 -10.55 -1.86
N THR A 50 22.02 -10.52 -3.18
CA THR A 50 21.53 -9.44 -4.04
C THR A 50 20.02 -9.54 -4.23
N ILE A 51 19.32 -8.46 -3.91
CA ILE A 51 17.87 -8.31 -4.15
C ILE A 51 17.70 -7.69 -5.54
N GLY A 52 16.87 -8.30 -6.36
CA GLY A 52 16.50 -7.73 -7.66
C GLY A 52 15.48 -6.62 -7.50
N GLU A 53 15.47 -5.65 -8.40
CA GLU A 53 14.50 -4.55 -8.39
C GLU A 53 13.80 -4.45 -9.75
N LYS A 54 12.47 -4.40 -9.72
CA LYS A 54 11.64 -4.11 -10.89
C LYS A 54 11.00 -2.75 -10.68
N VAL A 55 11.50 -1.74 -11.40
CA VAL A 55 10.98 -0.36 -11.33
C VAL A 55 10.15 -0.07 -12.57
N ALA A 56 9.00 0.60 -12.39
CA ALA A 56 8.12 1.07 -13.45
C ALA A 56 7.28 2.26 -12.99
N PRO A 57 6.81 3.15 -13.89
CA PRO A 57 5.97 4.27 -13.51
C PRO A 57 4.55 3.81 -13.11
N PHE A 58 3.95 4.47 -12.11
CA PHE A 58 2.65 4.09 -11.55
C PHE A 58 1.51 4.07 -12.59
N TYR A 59 1.55 4.97 -13.58
CA TYR A 59 0.51 5.05 -14.61
C TYR A 59 0.47 3.84 -15.57
N GLU A 60 1.49 2.98 -15.55
CA GLU A 60 1.54 1.72 -16.30
C GLU A 60 0.90 0.54 -15.55
N PHE A 61 0.42 0.77 -14.32
CA PHE A 61 -0.25 -0.25 -13.53
C PHE A 61 -1.78 -0.09 -13.58
N ASP A 62 -2.46 -1.23 -13.60
CA ASP A 62 -3.91 -1.34 -13.50
C ASP A 62 -4.30 -2.07 -12.21
N ALA A 63 -5.47 -1.70 -11.67
CA ALA A 63 -6.06 -2.32 -10.51
C ALA A 63 -6.98 -3.47 -10.90
N TYR A 64 -6.80 -4.62 -10.25
CA TYR A 64 -7.64 -5.79 -10.39
C TYR A 64 -8.13 -6.23 -9.01
N ILE A 65 -9.39 -6.66 -8.94
CA ILE A 65 -9.91 -7.33 -7.75
C ILE A 65 -9.77 -8.83 -7.97
N THR A 66 -8.95 -9.47 -7.14
CA THR A 66 -8.85 -10.92 -7.11
C THR A 66 -9.79 -11.45 -6.04
N VAL A 67 -10.66 -12.39 -6.41
CA VAL A 67 -11.59 -13.04 -5.49
C VAL A 67 -11.10 -14.45 -5.21
N THR A 68 -10.88 -14.76 -3.94
CA THR A 68 -10.57 -16.13 -3.50
C THR A 68 -11.65 -16.60 -2.54
N PRO A 69 -12.07 -17.86 -2.56
CA PRO A 69 -12.97 -18.37 -1.54
C PRO A 69 -12.23 -18.47 -0.19
N ASP A 70 -12.87 -18.05 0.89
CA ASP A 70 -12.41 -18.35 2.23
C ASP A 70 -12.68 -19.82 2.60
N ARG A 71 -12.32 -20.23 3.83
CA ARG A 71 -12.56 -21.61 4.30
C ARG A 71 -14.04 -22.01 4.36
N GLN A 72 -14.95 -21.05 4.32
CA GLN A 72 -16.39 -21.21 4.37
C GLN A 72 -17.05 -21.01 2.98
N GLY A 73 -16.24 -20.74 1.94
CA GLY A 73 -16.71 -20.48 0.58
C GLY A 73 -17.18 -19.04 0.33
N LEU A 74 -17.00 -18.12 1.28
CA LEU A 74 -17.33 -16.71 1.14
C LEU A 74 -16.26 -15.98 0.30
N PRO A 75 -16.64 -14.96 -0.49
CA PRO A 75 -15.69 -14.22 -1.31
C PRO A 75 -14.73 -13.41 -0.44
N ASN A 76 -13.43 -13.59 -0.66
CA ASN A 76 -12.37 -12.74 -0.15
C ASN A 76 -11.81 -11.92 -1.31
N ASN A 77 -12.25 -10.66 -1.40
CA ASN A 77 -11.81 -9.69 -2.39
C ASN A 77 -10.52 -9.02 -1.91
N VAL A 78 -9.51 -9.00 -2.78
CA VAL A 78 -8.21 -8.37 -2.54
C VAL A 78 -7.82 -7.52 -3.73
N LEU A 79 -7.31 -6.31 -3.46
CA LEU A 79 -6.73 -5.46 -4.49
C LEU A 79 -5.38 -6.05 -4.94
N CYS A 80 -5.23 -6.20 -6.25
CA CYS A 80 -3.97 -6.50 -6.90
C CYS A 80 -3.65 -5.39 -7.90
N ILE A 81 -2.39 -5.01 -7.97
CA ILE A 81 -1.89 -3.97 -8.86
C ILE A 81 -0.94 -4.63 -9.84
N VAL A 82 -1.27 -4.54 -11.13
CA VAL A 82 -0.66 -5.35 -12.18
C VAL A 82 -0.10 -4.43 -13.24
N HIS A 83 1.15 -4.65 -13.62
CA HIS A 83 1.77 -3.86 -14.67
C HIS A 83 1.27 -4.30 -16.05
N ARG A 84 0.94 -3.35 -16.93
CA ARG A 84 0.36 -3.64 -18.25
C ARG A 84 1.27 -4.45 -19.17
N TYR A 85 2.56 -4.10 -19.20
CA TYR A 85 3.50 -4.62 -20.22
C TYR A 85 4.49 -5.67 -19.71
N ARG A 86 4.55 -5.91 -18.40
CA ARG A 86 5.59 -6.71 -17.75
C ARG A 86 4.95 -7.61 -16.72
N ASP A 87 5.57 -8.76 -16.48
CA ASP A 87 5.16 -9.68 -15.42
C ASP A 87 5.57 -9.11 -14.03
N ILE A 88 4.78 -8.14 -13.58
CA ILE A 88 4.85 -7.52 -12.26
C ILE A 88 3.44 -7.53 -11.70
N TRP A 89 3.29 -8.23 -10.58
CA TRP A 89 2.02 -8.39 -9.88
C TRP A 89 2.22 -8.12 -8.39
N ILE A 90 1.49 -7.14 -7.87
CA ILE A 90 1.57 -6.72 -6.47
C ILE A 90 0.26 -7.08 -5.79
N ASN A 91 0.32 -8.00 -4.83
CA ASN A 91 -0.82 -8.33 -3.99
C ASN A 91 -0.87 -7.41 -2.77
N MET A 92 -1.98 -6.68 -2.60
CA MET A 92 -2.13 -5.68 -1.54
C MET A 92 -2.74 -6.23 -0.24
N ALA A 93 -2.94 -7.55 -0.10
CA ALA A 93 -3.50 -8.17 1.11
C ALA A 93 -2.68 -7.88 2.38
N ASN A 94 -1.37 -7.64 2.23
CA ASN A 94 -0.49 -7.26 3.34
C ASN A 94 -0.70 -5.81 3.83
N PHE A 95 -1.40 -4.98 3.04
CA PHE A 95 -1.68 -3.58 3.38
C PHE A 95 -3.11 -3.40 3.86
N VAL A 96 -4.09 -3.91 3.11
CA VAL A 96 -5.50 -4.03 3.54
C VAL A 96 -5.91 -5.47 3.34
N GLY A 97 -6.40 -6.10 4.41
CA GLY A 97 -6.82 -7.50 4.38
C GLY A 97 -7.96 -7.75 3.41
N ALA A 98 -8.19 -9.04 3.10
CA ALA A 98 -9.29 -9.42 2.25
C ALA A 98 -10.65 -9.01 2.85
N SER A 99 -11.58 -8.61 1.99
CA SER A 99 -12.93 -8.21 2.39
C SER A 99 -14.00 -9.02 1.67
N GLY A 100 -15.15 -9.22 2.33
CA GLY A 100 -16.36 -9.76 1.73
C GLY A 100 -16.95 -8.86 0.63
N SER A 101 -16.61 -7.57 0.64
CA SER A 101 -17.07 -6.57 -0.31
C SER A 101 -15.96 -6.09 -1.24
N THR A 102 -16.33 -5.57 -2.40
CA THR A 102 -15.42 -4.89 -3.34
C THR A 102 -15.14 -3.44 -2.97
N SER A 103 -15.87 -2.89 -1.98
CA SER A 103 -15.71 -1.49 -1.56
C SER A 103 -14.34 -1.21 -0.94
N GLU A 104 -13.78 -2.13 -0.15
CA GLU A 104 -12.47 -1.99 0.47
C GLU A 104 -11.31 -1.99 -0.55
N PRO A 105 -11.21 -2.94 -1.50
CA PRO A 105 -10.18 -2.86 -2.53
C PRO A 105 -10.35 -1.62 -3.43
N CYS A 106 -11.58 -1.18 -3.70
CA CYS A 106 -11.85 0.09 -4.39
C CYS A 106 -11.36 1.31 -3.61
N ALA A 107 -11.67 1.39 -2.31
CA ALA A 107 -11.19 2.45 -1.42
C ALA A 107 -9.67 2.49 -1.35
N LEU A 108 -9.02 1.33 -1.30
CA LEU A 108 -7.57 1.25 -1.32
C LEU A 108 -6.99 1.74 -2.64
N TRP A 109 -7.62 1.39 -3.77
CA TRP A 109 -7.19 1.91 -5.07
C TRP A 109 -7.33 3.43 -5.17
N ASP A 110 -8.43 4.00 -4.68
CA ASP A 110 -8.60 5.46 -4.59
C ASP A 110 -7.53 6.10 -3.69
N TYR A 111 -7.27 5.51 -2.52
CA TYR A 111 -6.22 5.95 -1.62
C TYR A 111 -4.86 5.99 -2.33
N LEU A 112 -4.50 4.95 -3.08
CA LEU A 112 -3.23 4.87 -3.80
C LEU A 112 -3.14 5.89 -4.93
N GLN A 113 -4.22 6.10 -5.70
CA GLN A 113 -4.25 7.13 -6.73
C GLN A 113 -4.06 8.54 -6.11
N ASN A 114 -4.76 8.85 -5.02
CA ASN A 114 -4.59 10.13 -4.29
C ASN A 114 -3.22 10.22 -3.60
N TYR A 115 -2.63 9.08 -3.22
CA TYR A 115 -1.28 9.02 -2.68
C TYR A 115 -0.21 9.27 -3.75
N MET A 116 -0.42 8.83 -4.98
CA MET A 116 0.54 9.03 -6.08
C MET A 116 0.36 10.36 -6.82
N ASP A 117 -0.81 11.00 -6.69
CA ASP A 117 -1.11 12.29 -7.31
C ASP A 117 -0.48 13.47 -6.54
N ILE A 118 0.65 13.97 -7.02
CA ILE A 118 1.38 15.11 -6.44
C ILE A 118 0.65 16.44 -6.54
N SER A 119 -0.39 16.55 -7.39
CA SER A 119 -1.18 17.78 -7.54
C SER A 119 -2.16 17.98 -6.38
N LYS A 120 -2.43 16.92 -5.62
CA LYS A 120 -3.30 16.92 -4.44
C LYS A 120 -2.46 16.81 -3.16
N PRO A 121 -2.99 17.20 -1.99
CA PRO A 121 -2.35 16.88 -0.71
C PRO A 121 -2.31 15.37 -0.46
N LEU A 122 -1.46 14.94 0.47
CA LEU A 122 -1.41 13.58 0.98
C LEU A 122 -2.77 13.17 1.55
N PRO A 123 -3.18 11.90 1.38
CA PRO A 123 -4.34 11.35 2.07
C PRO A 123 -4.27 11.63 3.58
N ASP A 124 -5.35 12.16 4.13
CA ASP A 124 -5.38 12.54 5.53
C ASP A 124 -5.58 11.31 6.42
N THR A 125 -4.46 10.73 6.86
CA THR A 125 -4.43 9.52 7.69
C THR A 125 -3.44 9.67 8.84
N PRO A 126 -3.67 9.01 9.99
CA PRO A 126 -2.76 9.06 11.13
C PRO A 126 -1.31 8.67 10.76
N ARG A 127 -1.15 7.70 9.85
CA ARG A 127 0.16 7.20 9.42
C ARG A 127 0.95 8.25 8.64
N LEU A 128 0.28 9.12 7.89
CA LEU A 128 0.93 10.14 7.07
C LEU A 128 1.15 11.46 7.82
N GLU A 129 0.58 11.63 9.02
CA GLU A 129 0.64 12.87 9.81
C GLU A 129 2.08 13.38 9.98
N ALA A 130 2.98 12.49 10.40
CA ALA A 130 4.38 12.82 10.63
C ALA A 130 5.13 13.31 9.37
N PHE A 131 4.61 13.01 8.18
CA PHE A 131 5.25 13.32 6.90
C PHE A 131 4.58 14.46 6.14
N ARG A 132 3.43 14.98 6.60
CA ARG A 132 2.65 16.01 5.89
C ARG A 132 3.48 17.27 5.58
N HIS A 133 4.28 17.71 6.54
CA HIS A 133 5.15 18.88 6.40
C HIS A 133 6.31 18.68 5.40
N LEU A 134 6.63 17.44 5.03
CA LEU A 134 7.68 17.10 4.06
C LEU A 134 7.18 17.07 2.61
N ASP A 135 5.86 17.14 2.41
CA ASP A 135 5.22 17.18 1.10
C ASP A 135 4.82 18.63 0.77
N PRO A 136 5.40 19.27 -0.26
CA PRO A 136 5.16 20.68 -0.54
C PRO A 136 3.68 21.02 -0.81
N THR A 137 2.98 20.18 -1.58
CA THR A 137 1.55 20.37 -1.90
C THR A 137 0.70 20.29 -0.64
N THR A 138 0.98 19.32 0.23
CA THR A 138 0.30 19.15 1.51
C THR A 138 0.59 20.30 2.47
N ALA A 139 1.85 20.69 2.60
CA ALA A 139 2.27 21.77 3.50
C ALA A 139 1.64 23.12 3.11
N GLU A 140 1.55 23.41 1.81
CA GLU A 140 0.88 24.62 1.32
C GLU A 140 -0.63 24.59 1.61
N GLN A 141 -1.29 23.45 1.34
CA GLN A 141 -2.70 23.26 1.64
C GLN A 141 -2.99 23.39 3.15
N ASP A 142 -2.16 22.79 4.00
CA ASP A 142 -2.31 22.83 5.45
C ASP A 142 -2.11 24.26 5.98
N ARG A 143 -1.16 25.02 5.39
CA ARG A 143 -0.96 26.45 5.69
C ARG A 143 -2.17 27.30 5.30
N HIS A 144 -2.74 27.07 4.12
CA HIS A 144 -3.92 27.80 3.65
C HIS A 144 -5.17 27.51 4.48
N THR A 145 -5.34 26.27 4.93
CA THR A 145 -6.51 25.84 5.71
C THR A 145 -6.37 26.06 7.21
N GLY A 146 -5.15 26.37 7.69
CA GLY A 146 -4.87 26.49 9.12
C GLY A 146 -5.02 25.17 9.86
N ARG A 147 -4.74 24.05 9.19
CA ARG A 147 -4.85 22.70 9.78
C ARG A 147 -3.82 22.52 10.90
N GLU A 148 -4.27 21.97 12.03
CA GLU A 148 -3.38 21.62 13.13
C GLU A 148 -2.34 20.55 12.72
N PRO A 149 -1.02 20.76 12.95
CA PRO A 149 0.03 19.80 12.56
C PRO A 149 0.02 18.48 13.32
N ARG A 150 -0.73 18.40 14.43
CA ARG A 150 -0.87 17.22 15.29
C ARG A 150 -2.32 16.74 15.36
N TYR A 151 -3.11 17.03 14.32
CA TYR A 151 -4.55 16.79 14.26
C TYR A 151 -4.95 15.37 14.68
N TRP A 152 -4.25 14.35 14.17
CA TRP A 152 -4.53 12.95 14.51
C TRP A 152 -3.99 12.54 15.88
N LEU A 153 -2.89 13.16 16.33
CA LEU A 153 -2.17 12.76 17.54
C LEU A 153 -2.81 13.33 18.81
N ASP A 154 -3.34 14.55 18.73
CA ASP A 154 -3.94 15.25 19.86
C ASP A 154 -5.45 14.97 19.98
N MET A 155 -6.00 14.17 19.07
CA MET A 155 -7.41 13.74 19.08
C MET A 155 -7.67 12.72 20.21
N ASP A 156 -8.75 12.90 20.96
CA ASP A 156 -9.16 11.93 21.98
C ASP A 156 -9.74 10.65 21.33
N ASP A 157 -9.75 9.56 22.10
CA ASP A 157 -10.19 8.24 21.62
C ASP A 157 -11.65 8.22 21.12
N ALA A 158 -12.55 9.00 21.73
CA ALA A 158 -13.95 9.04 21.30
C ALA A 158 -14.09 9.76 19.96
N THR A 159 -13.40 10.89 19.79
CA THR A 159 -13.35 11.63 18.53
C THR A 159 -12.67 10.80 17.43
N PHE A 160 -11.59 10.10 17.76
CA PHE A 160 -10.89 9.20 16.84
C PHE A 160 -11.81 8.08 16.34
N LYS A 161 -12.53 7.40 17.25
CA LYS A 161 -13.51 6.36 16.88
C LYS A 161 -14.63 6.91 16.02
N ALA A 162 -15.13 8.11 16.32
CA ALA A 162 -16.16 8.75 15.51
C ALA A 162 -15.65 9.03 14.08
N LYS A 163 -14.40 9.49 13.93
CA LYS A 163 -13.77 9.70 12.61
C LYS A 163 -13.53 8.41 11.85
N VAL A 164 -13.05 7.36 12.50
CA VAL A 164 -12.88 6.03 11.86
C VAL A 164 -14.24 5.49 11.38
N ARG A 165 -15.30 5.64 12.18
CA ARG A 165 -16.65 5.25 11.77
C ARG A 165 -17.12 6.05 10.56
N GLU A 166 -17.01 7.38 10.59
CA GLU A 166 -17.35 8.26 9.46
C GLU A 166 -16.61 7.84 8.18
N MET A 167 -15.31 7.58 8.27
CA MET A 167 -14.50 7.11 7.13
C MET A 167 -14.98 5.75 6.62
N THR A 168 -15.31 4.82 7.52
CA THR A 168 -15.79 3.48 7.17
C THR A 168 -17.16 3.53 6.48
N GLU A 169 -18.06 4.38 6.95
CA GLU A 169 -19.39 4.57 6.36
C GLU A 169 -19.33 5.17 4.94
N ARG A 170 -18.25 5.89 4.62
CA ARG A 170 -18.01 6.45 3.28
C ARG A 170 -17.43 5.45 2.29
N ILE A 171 -16.78 4.38 2.75
CA ILE A 171 -16.13 3.38 1.88
C ILE A 171 -17.09 2.80 0.82
N PRO A 172 -18.33 2.36 1.17
CA PRO A 172 -19.27 1.84 0.18
C PRO A 172 -19.77 2.88 -0.84
N GLN A 173 -19.58 4.17 -0.56
CA GLN A 173 -20.02 5.28 -1.41
C GLN A 173 -18.96 5.68 -2.43
N ILE A 174 -17.76 5.10 -2.37
CA ILE A 174 -16.67 5.44 -3.28
C ILE A 174 -16.98 4.87 -4.66
N ASP A 175 -17.30 5.77 -5.60
CA ASP A 175 -17.62 5.43 -6.98
C ASP A 175 -16.36 5.21 -7.82
N THR A 176 -15.57 4.20 -7.45
CA THR A 176 -14.31 3.88 -8.14
C THR A 176 -14.54 3.42 -9.57
N PHE A 177 -15.67 2.77 -9.84
CA PHE A 177 -15.96 2.16 -11.15
C PHE A 177 -16.45 3.17 -12.20
N SER A 178 -17.05 4.31 -11.80
CA SER A 178 -17.49 5.33 -12.76
C SER A 178 -16.44 6.42 -13.01
N ARG A 179 -15.39 6.50 -12.19
CA ARG A 179 -14.43 7.60 -12.27
C ARG A 179 -13.64 7.56 -13.58
N PRO A 180 -13.38 8.73 -14.18
CA PRO A 180 -12.50 8.83 -15.34
C PRO A 180 -11.15 8.20 -15.02
N ASN A 181 -10.73 7.25 -15.85
CA ASN A 181 -9.41 6.65 -15.74
C ASN A 181 -8.36 7.73 -16.03
N LEU A 182 -7.77 8.31 -14.98
CA LEU A 182 -6.74 9.34 -15.10
C LEU A 182 -5.51 8.82 -15.86
N MET A 183 -5.29 7.50 -15.84
CA MET A 183 -4.20 6.84 -16.57
C MET A 183 -4.50 6.73 -18.07
N ALA A 184 -5.76 6.86 -18.50
CA ALA A 184 -6.15 6.78 -19.92
C ALA A 184 -5.51 7.89 -20.77
N GLN A 185 -5.16 9.03 -20.16
CA GLN A 185 -4.46 10.13 -20.86
C GLN A 185 -3.01 9.78 -21.22
N HIS A 186 -2.45 8.76 -20.57
CA HIS A 186 -1.08 8.32 -20.74
C HIS A 186 -0.96 7.04 -21.58
N VAL A 187 -2.06 6.58 -22.20
CA VAL A 187 -2.07 5.38 -23.05
C VAL A 187 -2.75 5.61 -24.39
N SER A 188 -2.18 5.00 -25.43
CA SER A 188 -2.88 4.73 -26.68
C SER A 188 -3.40 3.29 -26.62
N TYR A 189 -4.71 3.14 -26.50
CA TYR A 189 -5.34 1.84 -26.78
C TYR A 189 -5.27 1.65 -28.30
N GLY A 190 -4.55 0.61 -28.74
CA GLY A 190 -4.61 0.20 -30.14
C GLY A 190 -6.07 -0.09 -30.50
N GLY A 191 -6.57 0.59 -31.53
CA GLY A 191 -7.94 0.42 -32.03
C GLY A 191 -8.18 -0.91 -32.71
#